data_AF-A0A5M8STI0-F1
#
_entry.id   AF-A0A5M8STI0-F1
#
_cell.length_a   1.000
_cell.length_b   1.000
_cell.length_c   1.000
_cell.angle_alpha   90.00
_cell.angle_beta   90.00
_cell.angle_gamma   90.00
#
_symmetry.space_group_name_H-M   'P 1'
#
loop_
_entity.id
_entity.type
_entity.pdbx_description
1 polymer ?
#
loop_
_entity_poly.entity_id
_entity_poly.type
_entity_poly.pdbx_seq_one_letter_code
_entity_poly.pdbx_strand_id
1 'polypeptide(L)'
;MVRMAASICSMGRLRLMAHWCGILILGLAFTQPASSYSLLTHEQMIDLTWDDAIVPLLLSHFPNATRDQLEQARAYAYGGSVIQDIGYYPFGEASFSNLTHYVRSGDFVVNLFRDAQDLNELAFAVGALSHYIGDSIGHPLATNVAVPIEFPKLRMRFGRYVDYAEGKHQHVQVEFAFDVDEDAHHRTAPIKYLRHIGLQISMRQLSSAYYQTYGISANFSGSRGRRVNEKAYRFAVRSFIPAIADALVLIHHNHEPAEIDTPEARALRSEIAAMASANNWARYQSKPGIRLWLLAGIIRIMPKIGPLKLAAVKGPTSQAEADYQHSLALSTAAMRRMLWRFTPPDKRRPPPHLPGREGQVEQPSSELSRSGRAREVSQMRMDPRHPLPNRDLDTGNEVHPGSYPLTDETYADLLRMLASQPNLTIPPGIKEDIQAYYANPEAPNTTKKNPQRWSQVQKDLVTLSAMPTSPIPQEIPTYEAGTDESQ
;
A
#
# COMPACT_ATOMS: atom_id res chain seq x y z
N MET A 1 15.17 -55.01 -28.17
CA MET A 1 14.94 -53.58 -28.53
C MET A 1 13.94 -52.85 -27.59
N VAL A 2 13.83 -53.18 -26.29
CA VAL A 2 12.82 -52.54 -25.39
C VAL A 2 13.39 -51.95 -24.08
N ARG A 3 14.72 -51.86 -23.90
CA ARG A 3 15.32 -51.30 -22.67
C ARG A 3 16.05 -49.95 -22.80
N MET A 4 16.09 -49.34 -23.99
CA MET A 4 16.78 -48.05 -24.19
C MET A 4 15.87 -46.82 -24.31
N ALA A 5 14.55 -46.97 -24.46
CA ALA A 5 13.63 -45.84 -24.66
C ALA A 5 13.12 -45.18 -23.35
N ALA A 6 13.20 -45.87 -22.20
CA ALA A 6 12.65 -45.36 -20.94
C ALA A 6 13.59 -44.40 -20.17
N SER A 7 14.90 -44.44 -20.46
CA SER A 7 15.89 -43.60 -19.74
C SER A 7 16.00 -42.18 -20.32
N ILE A 8 15.77 -42.02 -21.62
CA ILE A 8 15.91 -40.73 -22.32
C ILE A 8 14.71 -39.81 -22.01
N CYS A 9 13.53 -40.37 -21.73
CA CYS A 9 12.33 -39.59 -21.40
C CYS A 9 12.31 -39.07 -19.94
N SER A 10 13.01 -39.73 -19.00
CA SER A 10 13.09 -39.28 -17.59
C SER A 10 14.15 -38.17 -17.40
N MET A 11 15.29 -38.26 -18.11
CA MET A 11 16.36 -37.26 -18.05
C MET A 11 15.93 -35.91 -18.67
N GLY A 12 15.08 -35.91 -19.70
CA GLY A 12 14.52 -34.68 -20.28
C GLY A 12 13.57 -33.94 -19.32
N ARG A 13 12.75 -34.68 -18.55
CA ARG A 13 11.84 -34.12 -17.54
C ARG A 13 12.58 -33.65 -16.29
N LEU A 14 13.59 -34.38 -15.84
CA LEU A 14 14.47 -33.96 -14.74
C LEU A 14 15.28 -32.71 -15.10
N ARG A 15 15.77 -32.61 -16.35
CA ARG A 15 16.46 -31.43 -16.84
C ARG A 15 15.50 -30.25 -16.96
N LEU A 16 14.27 -30.43 -17.44
CA LEU A 16 13.26 -29.36 -17.42
C LEU A 16 12.94 -28.91 -15.99
N MET A 17 12.70 -29.83 -15.05
CA MET A 17 12.45 -29.48 -13.64
C MET A 17 13.66 -28.79 -13.00
N ALA A 18 14.88 -29.23 -13.29
CA ALA A 18 16.10 -28.57 -12.83
C ALA A 18 16.32 -27.19 -13.47
N HIS A 19 15.87 -26.98 -14.72
CA HIS A 19 15.87 -25.66 -15.35
C HIS A 19 14.79 -24.75 -14.74
N TRP A 20 13.59 -25.26 -14.42
CA TRP A 20 12.56 -24.48 -13.72
C TRP A 20 12.94 -24.18 -12.27
N CYS A 21 13.50 -25.14 -11.53
CA CYS A 21 14.09 -24.91 -10.20
C CYS A 21 15.28 -23.97 -10.29
N GLY A 22 16.12 -24.10 -11.32
CA GLY A 22 17.24 -23.21 -11.58
C GLY A 22 16.79 -21.78 -11.89
N ILE A 23 15.72 -21.59 -12.67
CA ILE A 23 15.10 -20.28 -12.97
C ILE A 23 14.41 -19.72 -11.72
N LEU A 24 13.77 -20.56 -10.90
CA LEU A 24 13.21 -20.14 -9.61
C LEU A 24 14.31 -19.68 -8.66
N ILE A 25 15.40 -20.44 -8.56
CA ILE A 25 16.55 -20.16 -7.68
C ILE A 25 17.34 -18.94 -8.20
N LEU A 26 17.57 -18.80 -9.51
CA LEU A 26 18.22 -17.62 -10.12
C LEU A 26 17.32 -16.39 -10.07
N GLY A 27 16.00 -16.55 -10.20
CA GLY A 27 15.02 -15.49 -10.02
C GLY A 27 14.94 -14.99 -8.58
N LEU A 28 15.15 -15.88 -7.59
CA LEU A 28 15.19 -15.54 -6.16
C LEU A 28 16.59 -15.11 -5.66
N ALA A 29 17.66 -15.47 -6.35
CA ALA A 29 19.03 -15.13 -5.97
C ALA A 29 19.44 -13.70 -6.33
N PHE A 30 18.71 -13.03 -7.23
CA PHE A 30 18.94 -11.63 -7.62
C PHE A 30 17.87 -10.66 -7.10
N THR A 31 16.89 -11.13 -6.34
CA THR A 31 15.95 -10.26 -5.65
C THR A 31 16.56 -9.83 -4.32
N GLN A 32 16.82 -8.54 -4.17
CA GLN A 32 16.75 -7.91 -2.84
C GLN A 32 15.43 -8.36 -2.19
N PRO A 33 15.38 -8.64 -0.87
CA PRO A 33 14.13 -8.99 -0.21
C PRO A 33 13.08 -7.96 -0.60
N ALA A 34 12.09 -8.43 -1.36
CA ALA A 34 10.98 -7.63 -1.77
C ALA A 34 10.07 -7.51 -0.53
N SER A 35 10.06 -6.32 0.06
CA SER A 35 9.36 -6.02 1.31
C SER A 35 8.07 -5.28 1.00
N SER A 36 7.12 -5.95 0.37
CA SER A 36 5.84 -5.32 0.07
C SER A 36 4.71 -5.98 0.84
N TYR A 37 3.88 -5.09 1.39
CA TYR A 37 2.78 -5.23 2.30
C TYR A 37 1.63 -6.11 1.78
N SER A 38 0.66 -6.34 2.67
CA SER A 38 -0.64 -7.00 2.51
C SER A 38 -1.43 -6.46 1.31
N LEU A 39 -1.08 -6.92 0.11
CA LEU A 39 -1.63 -6.51 -1.19
C LEU A 39 -3.16 -6.60 -1.18
N LEU A 40 -3.69 -7.69 -0.62
CA LEU A 40 -5.12 -7.97 -0.66
C LEU A 40 -5.91 -7.02 0.24
N THR A 41 -5.37 -6.59 1.38
CA THR A 41 -6.04 -5.61 2.26
C THR A 41 -6.25 -4.27 1.55
N HIS A 42 -5.24 -3.78 0.81
CA HIS A 42 -5.38 -2.54 0.08
C HIS A 42 -6.43 -2.62 -1.03
N GLU A 43 -6.46 -3.71 -1.79
CA GLU A 43 -7.47 -3.95 -2.82
C GLU A 43 -8.87 -4.16 -2.20
N GLN A 44 -8.96 -4.81 -1.04
CA GLN A 44 -10.20 -5.02 -0.29
C GLN A 44 -10.80 -3.70 0.19
N MET A 45 -9.98 -2.73 0.62
CA MET A 45 -10.46 -1.38 0.95
C MET A 45 -11.08 -0.68 -0.26
N ILE A 46 -10.52 -0.84 -1.47
CA ILE A 46 -11.12 -0.34 -2.71
C ILE A 46 -12.48 -0.99 -2.93
N ASP A 47 -12.57 -2.30 -2.75
CA ASP A 47 -13.82 -3.03 -2.96
C ASP A 47 -14.92 -2.63 -1.98
N LEU A 48 -14.58 -2.54 -0.69
CA LEU A 48 -15.50 -2.17 0.38
C LEU A 48 -16.04 -0.75 0.24
N THR A 49 -15.29 0.15 -0.39
CA THR A 49 -15.67 1.55 -0.56
C THR A 49 -16.09 1.91 -1.99
N TRP A 50 -16.11 0.92 -2.90
CA TRP A 50 -16.32 1.15 -4.33
C TRP A 50 -17.67 1.79 -4.62
N ASP A 51 -18.76 1.15 -4.19
CA ASP A 51 -20.12 1.53 -4.61
C ASP A 51 -20.71 2.72 -3.83
N ASP A 52 -20.27 2.94 -2.58
CA ASP A 52 -20.86 3.90 -1.64
C ASP A 52 -20.04 5.18 -1.45
N ALA A 53 -18.73 5.16 -1.76
CA ALA A 53 -17.87 6.32 -1.62
C ALA A 53 -17.08 6.65 -2.90
N ILE A 54 -16.44 5.67 -3.54
CA ILE A 54 -15.60 5.92 -4.71
C ILE A 54 -16.45 6.27 -5.95
N VAL A 55 -17.40 5.42 -6.33
CA VAL A 55 -18.28 5.65 -7.49
C VAL A 55 -19.07 6.96 -7.36
N PRO A 56 -19.65 7.32 -6.20
CA PRO A 56 -20.26 8.63 -6.01
C PRO A 56 -19.31 9.81 -6.26
N LEU A 57 -18.07 9.76 -5.77
CA LEU A 57 -17.07 10.78 -6.06
C LEU A 57 -16.79 10.85 -7.56
N LEU A 58 -16.49 9.70 -8.18
CA LEU A 58 -16.19 9.62 -9.61
C LEU A 58 -17.33 10.20 -10.46
N LEU A 59 -18.58 9.82 -10.19
CA LEU A 59 -19.75 10.31 -10.93
C LEU A 59 -20.08 11.77 -10.65
N SER A 60 -19.68 12.33 -9.50
CA SER A 60 -19.85 13.76 -9.25
C SER A 60 -18.97 14.63 -10.14
N HIS A 61 -17.80 14.13 -10.54
CA HIS A 61 -16.90 14.79 -11.48
C HIS A 61 -17.13 14.37 -12.94
N PHE A 62 -17.55 13.13 -13.17
CA PHE A 62 -17.76 12.53 -14.49
C PHE A 62 -19.17 11.94 -14.61
N PRO A 63 -20.22 12.78 -14.66
CA PRO A 63 -21.62 12.34 -14.53
C PRO A 63 -22.11 11.43 -15.67
N ASN A 64 -21.42 11.43 -16.81
CA ASN A 64 -21.76 10.63 -17.98
C ASN A 64 -20.95 9.32 -18.07
N ALA A 65 -20.14 8.98 -17.07
CA ALA A 65 -19.34 7.76 -17.08
C ALA A 65 -20.23 6.51 -17.16
N THR A 66 -19.94 5.62 -18.11
CA THR A 66 -20.65 4.35 -18.27
C THR A 66 -20.19 3.33 -17.23
N ARG A 67 -20.96 2.23 -17.08
CA ARG A 67 -20.56 1.11 -16.22
C ARG A 67 -19.18 0.55 -16.60
N ASP A 68 -18.93 0.37 -17.90
CA ASP A 68 -17.65 -0.17 -18.38
C ASP A 68 -16.49 0.79 -18.10
N GLN A 69 -16.73 2.10 -18.17
CA GLN A 69 -15.72 3.11 -17.81
C GLN A 69 -15.45 3.12 -16.29
N LEU A 70 -16.47 2.93 -15.45
CA LEU A 70 -16.28 2.77 -14.01
C LEU A 70 -15.52 1.47 -13.70
N GLU A 71 -15.81 0.38 -14.39
CA GLU A 71 -15.07 -0.89 -14.22
C GLU A 71 -13.61 -0.76 -14.64
N GLN A 72 -13.34 -0.03 -15.73
CA GLN A 72 -11.97 0.34 -16.11
C GLN A 72 -11.29 1.22 -15.05
N ALA A 73 -12.01 2.21 -14.50
CA ALA A 73 -11.48 3.08 -13.45
C ALA A 73 -11.16 2.31 -12.16
N ARG A 74 -11.90 1.23 -11.85
CA ARG A 74 -11.61 0.33 -10.72
C ARG A 74 -10.23 -0.30 -10.84
N ALA A 75 -9.81 -0.66 -12.05
CA ALA A 75 -8.46 -1.18 -12.31
C ALA A 75 -7.37 -0.16 -11.98
N TYR A 76 -7.65 1.14 -12.17
CA TYR A 76 -6.75 2.22 -11.77
C TYR A 76 -6.79 2.47 -10.25
N ALA A 77 -7.95 2.34 -9.60
CA ALA A 77 -8.03 2.39 -8.14
C ALA A 77 -7.21 1.28 -7.47
N TYR A 78 -7.28 0.04 -7.97
CA TYR A 78 -6.38 -1.03 -7.51
C TYR A 78 -4.90 -0.72 -7.78
N GLY A 79 -4.59 -0.13 -8.93
CA GLY A 79 -3.20 0.25 -9.22
C GLY A 79 -2.68 1.36 -8.32
N GLY A 80 -3.55 2.30 -7.94
CA GLY A 80 -3.23 3.32 -6.95
C GLY A 80 -3.09 2.76 -5.55
N SER A 81 -3.91 1.79 -5.14
CA SER A 81 -3.89 1.24 -3.77
C SER A 81 -2.63 0.45 -3.43
N VAL A 82 -1.77 0.19 -4.41
CA VAL A 82 -0.52 -0.55 -4.23
C VAL A 82 0.68 0.28 -4.68
N ILE A 83 0.47 1.54 -5.12
CA ILE A 83 1.52 2.26 -5.83
C ILE A 83 2.69 2.58 -4.91
N GLN A 84 2.44 2.98 -3.67
CA GLN A 84 3.49 3.31 -2.72
C GLN A 84 4.39 2.11 -2.39
N ASP A 85 3.89 0.87 -2.46
CA ASP A 85 4.70 -0.33 -2.22
C ASP A 85 5.47 -0.83 -3.44
N ILE A 86 5.21 -0.29 -4.63
CA ILE A 86 5.70 -0.85 -5.90
C ILE A 86 7.23 -1.03 -5.96
N GLY A 87 7.96 -0.13 -5.32
CA GLY A 87 9.42 -0.14 -5.25
C GLY A 87 9.97 -1.29 -4.42
N TYR A 88 9.16 -1.86 -3.53
CA TYR A 88 9.50 -3.03 -2.76
C TYR A 88 9.18 -4.36 -3.44
N TYR A 89 8.49 -4.36 -4.58
CA TYR A 89 8.20 -5.59 -5.33
C TYR A 89 9.48 -6.09 -6.03
N PRO A 90 9.56 -7.38 -6.44
CA PRO A 90 10.67 -7.84 -7.26
C PRO A 90 10.88 -6.93 -8.48
N PHE A 91 12.14 -6.54 -8.73
CA PHE A 91 12.54 -5.61 -9.80
C PHE A 91 12.10 -4.15 -9.60
N GLY A 92 11.55 -3.79 -8.43
CA GLY A 92 11.25 -2.42 -8.02
C GLY A 92 12.48 -1.62 -7.57
N GLU A 93 12.31 -0.32 -7.42
CA GLU A 93 13.32 0.58 -6.85
C GLU A 93 12.87 1.02 -5.44
N ALA A 94 13.49 0.48 -4.39
CA ALA A 94 13.09 0.75 -3.01
C ALA A 94 13.11 2.24 -2.63
N SER A 95 13.92 3.07 -3.32
CA SER A 95 13.95 4.52 -3.12
C SER A 95 12.58 5.16 -3.41
N PHE A 96 11.85 4.67 -4.41
CA PHE A 96 10.50 5.15 -4.73
C PHE A 96 9.58 4.90 -3.54
N SER A 97 9.53 3.66 -3.05
CA SER A 97 8.64 3.29 -1.96
C SER A 97 9.01 3.99 -0.66
N ASN A 98 10.31 4.03 -0.32
CA ASN A 98 10.83 4.77 0.82
C ASN A 98 10.36 6.24 0.79
N LEU A 99 10.46 6.91 -0.37
CA LEU A 99 10.02 8.30 -0.48
C LEU A 99 8.52 8.42 -0.25
N THR A 100 7.71 7.59 -0.91
CA THR A 100 6.24 7.63 -0.76
C THR A 100 5.76 7.23 0.63
N HIS A 101 6.54 6.46 1.39
CA HIS A 101 6.25 6.03 2.76
C HIS A 101 6.71 7.03 3.83
N TYR A 102 7.84 7.70 3.62
CA TYR A 102 8.55 8.37 4.71
C TYR A 102 8.72 9.89 4.52
N VAL A 103 8.63 10.39 3.29
CA VAL A 103 8.85 11.79 2.98
C VAL A 103 7.64 12.32 2.24
N ARG A 104 7.03 13.39 2.75
CA ARG A 104 5.94 14.09 2.05
C ARG A 104 4.82 13.16 1.52
N SER A 105 4.49 12.10 2.27
CA SER A 105 3.56 11.03 1.86
C SER A 105 2.13 11.53 1.60
N GLY A 106 1.64 12.46 2.42
CA GLY A 106 0.36 13.12 2.21
C GLY A 106 0.40 14.02 0.98
N ASP A 107 1.49 14.79 0.80
CA ASP A 107 1.67 15.65 -0.36
C ASP A 107 1.76 14.88 -1.69
N PHE A 108 2.34 13.68 -1.68
CA PHE A 108 2.35 12.79 -2.85
C PHE A 108 0.92 12.43 -3.29
N VAL A 109 0.07 12.00 -2.35
CA VAL A 109 -1.35 11.71 -2.62
C VAL A 109 -2.08 12.96 -3.10
N VAL A 110 -1.85 14.10 -2.46
CA VAL A 110 -2.44 15.39 -2.82
C VAL A 110 -2.07 15.81 -4.25
N ASN A 111 -0.80 15.63 -4.66
CA ASN A 111 -0.36 15.91 -6.02
C ASN A 111 -0.99 14.96 -7.05
N LEU A 112 -1.26 13.68 -6.69
CA LEU A 112 -2.03 12.79 -7.57
C LEU A 112 -3.45 13.32 -7.82
N PHE A 113 -4.16 13.75 -6.78
CA PHE A 113 -5.50 14.35 -6.95
C PHE A 113 -5.47 15.63 -7.79
N ARG A 114 -4.47 16.49 -7.53
CA ARG A 114 -4.27 17.74 -8.27
C ARG A 114 -4.06 17.52 -9.76
N ASP A 115 -3.29 16.50 -10.12
CA ASP A 115 -2.91 16.21 -11.50
C ASP A 115 -3.96 15.36 -12.25
N ALA A 116 -5.02 14.90 -11.58
CA ALA A 116 -6.04 14.04 -12.18
C ALA A 116 -6.88 14.79 -13.22
N GLN A 117 -6.83 14.35 -14.48
CA GLN A 117 -7.54 15.00 -15.60
C GLN A 117 -8.73 14.18 -16.12
N ASP A 118 -8.80 12.89 -15.77
CA ASP A 118 -9.85 12.00 -16.22
C ASP A 118 -10.32 11.02 -15.12
N LEU A 119 -11.35 10.25 -15.45
CA LEU A 119 -11.97 9.27 -14.55
C LEU A 119 -10.96 8.25 -13.99
N ASN A 120 -10.02 7.80 -14.82
CA ASN A 120 -9.04 6.78 -14.44
C ASN A 120 -7.96 7.38 -13.54
N GLU A 121 -7.49 8.58 -13.84
CA GLU A 121 -6.52 9.30 -13.02
C GLU A 121 -7.10 9.70 -11.65
N LEU A 122 -8.39 10.08 -11.60
CA LEU A 122 -9.07 10.33 -10.33
C LEU A 122 -9.19 9.03 -9.51
N ALA A 123 -9.57 7.93 -10.15
CA ALA A 123 -9.64 6.63 -9.48
C ALA A 123 -8.26 6.15 -8.99
N PHE A 124 -7.20 6.38 -9.78
CA PHE A 124 -5.82 6.10 -9.37
C PHE A 124 -5.40 6.90 -8.13
N ALA A 125 -5.73 8.20 -8.06
CA ALA A 125 -5.46 9.03 -6.89
C ALA A 125 -6.23 8.55 -5.65
N VAL A 126 -7.50 8.16 -5.81
CA VAL A 126 -8.32 7.53 -4.76
C VAL A 126 -7.68 6.21 -4.28
N GLY A 127 -7.12 5.43 -5.20
CA GLY A 127 -6.32 4.26 -4.87
C GLY A 127 -5.16 4.59 -3.92
N ALA A 128 -4.31 5.55 -4.31
CA ALA A 128 -3.17 5.96 -3.49
C ALA A 128 -3.59 6.52 -2.11
N LEU A 129 -4.74 7.19 -2.03
CA LEU A 129 -5.32 7.61 -0.75
C LEU A 129 -5.72 6.41 0.11
N SER A 130 -6.31 5.36 -0.49
CA SER A 130 -6.65 4.12 0.23
C SER A 130 -5.43 3.51 0.90
N HIS A 131 -4.29 3.47 0.20
CA HIS A 131 -3.04 2.99 0.75
C HIS A 131 -2.56 3.87 1.92
N TYR A 132 -2.49 5.20 1.71
CA TYR A 132 -2.10 6.15 2.76
C TYR A 132 -2.94 5.99 4.05
N ILE A 133 -4.26 5.84 3.92
CA ILE A 133 -5.17 5.63 5.06
C ILE A 133 -4.94 4.25 5.68
N GLY A 134 -4.92 3.22 4.84
CA GLY A 134 -4.73 1.82 5.23
C GLY A 134 -3.48 1.64 6.06
N ASP A 135 -2.36 2.23 5.64
CA ASP A 135 -1.12 2.12 6.40
C ASP A 135 -1.11 2.98 7.66
N SER A 136 -1.67 4.20 7.57
CA SER A 136 -1.72 5.10 8.71
C SER A 136 -2.53 4.56 9.89
N ILE A 137 -3.45 3.62 9.64
CA ILE A 137 -4.34 3.00 10.64
C ILE A 137 -3.96 1.52 10.87
N GLY A 138 -3.78 0.75 9.81
CA GLY A 138 -3.53 -0.69 9.82
C GLY A 138 -2.20 -1.07 10.45
N HIS A 139 -1.10 -0.42 10.08
CA HIS A 139 0.19 -0.69 10.74
C HIS A 139 0.14 -0.53 12.26
N PRO A 140 -0.21 0.64 12.82
CA PRO A 140 -0.16 0.84 14.26
C PRO A 140 -1.21 0.05 15.05
N LEU A 141 -2.36 -0.27 14.45
CA LEU A 141 -3.48 -0.94 15.13
C LEU A 141 -3.53 -2.45 14.91
N ALA A 142 -2.89 -2.98 13.87
CA ALA A 142 -2.88 -4.41 13.57
C ALA A 142 -1.46 -4.97 13.43
N THR A 143 -0.70 -4.58 12.40
CA THR A 143 0.59 -5.22 12.10
C THR A 143 1.60 -5.04 13.24
N ASN A 144 1.80 -3.81 13.71
CA ASN A 144 2.82 -3.48 14.73
C ASN A 144 2.49 -4.08 16.11
N VAL A 145 1.22 -4.41 16.37
CA VAL A 145 0.79 -5.08 17.60
C VAL A 145 0.78 -6.61 17.46
N ALA A 146 0.54 -7.13 16.25
CA ALA A 146 0.57 -8.55 15.94
C ALA A 146 2.00 -9.11 15.88
N VAL A 147 2.98 -8.36 15.36
CA VAL A 147 4.40 -8.79 15.34
C VAL A 147 4.91 -9.25 16.72
N PRO A 148 4.78 -8.49 17.82
CA PRO A 148 5.21 -8.96 19.13
C PRO A 148 4.34 -10.10 19.71
N ILE A 149 3.12 -10.31 19.22
CA ILE A 149 2.31 -11.48 19.60
C ILE A 149 2.89 -12.74 18.96
N GLU A 150 3.15 -12.71 17.65
CA GLU A 150 3.63 -13.87 16.88
C GLU A 150 5.14 -14.17 17.06
N PHE A 151 5.89 -13.17 17.51
CA PHE A 151 7.34 -13.24 17.70
C PHE A 151 7.78 -12.80 19.10
N PRO A 152 7.67 -13.68 20.12
CA PRO A 152 7.97 -13.36 21.52
C PRO A 152 9.38 -12.81 21.77
N LYS A 153 10.37 -13.18 20.94
CA LYS A 153 11.73 -12.63 21.01
C LYS A 153 11.79 -11.14 20.67
N LEU A 154 10.99 -10.68 19.71
CA LEU A 154 10.87 -9.26 19.39
C LEU A 154 10.12 -8.54 20.51
N ARG A 155 9.05 -9.14 21.05
CA ARG A 155 8.34 -8.60 22.23
C ARG A 155 9.25 -8.38 23.43
N MET A 156 10.12 -9.34 23.74
CA MET A 156 11.08 -9.21 24.84
C MET A 156 12.07 -8.05 24.62
N ARG A 157 12.37 -7.70 23.37
CA ARG A 157 13.38 -6.70 23.02
C ARG A 157 12.79 -5.29 22.87
N PHE A 158 11.63 -5.18 22.26
CA PHE A 158 11.05 -3.90 21.81
C PHE A 158 9.69 -3.59 22.46
N GLY A 159 9.05 -4.57 23.09
CA GLY A 159 7.82 -4.39 23.87
C GLY A 159 6.55 -4.79 23.11
N ARG A 160 5.46 -4.07 23.38
CA ARG A 160 4.11 -4.40 22.87
C ARG A 160 3.84 -3.90 21.46
N TYR A 161 4.76 -3.13 20.91
CA TYR A 161 4.71 -2.55 19.59
C TYR A 161 6.05 -2.82 18.95
N VAL A 162 6.06 -3.38 17.74
CA VAL A 162 7.27 -3.64 16.97
C VAL A 162 7.01 -3.17 15.55
N ASP A 163 7.72 -2.13 15.14
CA ASP A 163 7.59 -1.59 13.79
C ASP A 163 8.47 -2.35 12.77
N TYR A 164 8.36 -1.94 11.51
CA TYR A 164 9.10 -2.55 10.42
C TYR A 164 10.62 -2.44 10.60
N ALA A 165 11.17 -1.30 11.04
CA ALA A 165 12.61 -1.14 11.24
C ALA A 165 13.17 -2.10 12.31
N GLU A 166 12.38 -2.42 13.33
CA GLU A 166 12.73 -3.35 14.40
C GLU A 166 12.57 -4.83 14.01
N GLY A 167 11.66 -5.13 13.08
CA GLY A 167 11.20 -6.48 12.76
C GLY A 167 10.98 -6.80 11.28
N LYS A 168 11.72 -6.21 10.33
CA LYS A 168 11.49 -6.26 8.86
C LYS A 168 10.91 -7.57 8.30
N HIS A 169 11.51 -8.72 8.63
CA HIS A 169 11.04 -10.00 8.10
C HIS A 169 9.75 -10.49 8.77
N GLN A 170 9.64 -10.29 10.09
CA GLN A 170 8.49 -10.69 10.89
C GLN A 170 7.27 -9.84 10.57
N HIS A 171 7.51 -8.55 10.34
CA HIS A 171 6.54 -7.58 9.88
C HIS A 171 5.85 -8.05 8.60
N VAL A 172 6.64 -8.37 7.57
CA VAL A 172 6.14 -8.93 6.30
C VAL A 172 5.47 -10.30 6.50
N GLN A 173 5.95 -11.14 7.41
CA GLN A 173 5.32 -12.43 7.72
C GLN A 173 3.91 -12.27 8.31
N VAL A 174 3.68 -11.25 9.13
CA VAL A 174 2.37 -10.94 9.72
C VAL A 174 1.40 -10.41 8.67
N GLU A 175 1.85 -9.52 7.79
CA GLU A 175 1.03 -9.02 6.68
C GLU A 175 0.57 -10.13 5.75
N PHE A 176 1.48 -11.03 5.36
CA PHE A 176 1.11 -12.21 4.59
C PHE A 176 0.16 -13.13 5.35
N ALA A 177 0.25 -13.18 6.69
CA ALA A 177 -0.67 -13.98 7.49
C ALA A 177 -2.09 -13.43 7.42
N PHE A 178 -2.26 -12.10 7.50
CA PHE A 178 -3.57 -11.47 7.35
C PHE A 178 -4.15 -11.66 5.94
N ASP A 179 -3.34 -11.46 4.88
CA ASP A 179 -3.79 -11.73 3.49
C ASP A 179 -4.28 -13.17 3.31
N VAL A 180 -3.53 -14.12 3.88
CA VAL A 180 -3.87 -15.55 3.81
C VAL A 180 -5.15 -15.86 4.58
N ASP A 181 -5.31 -15.29 5.78
CA ASP A 181 -6.50 -15.46 6.61
C ASP A 181 -7.76 -14.88 5.93
N GLU A 182 -7.67 -13.69 5.35
CA GLU A 182 -8.77 -13.07 4.60
C GLU A 182 -9.17 -13.88 3.36
N ASP A 183 -8.20 -14.36 2.56
CA ASP A 183 -8.50 -15.17 1.37
C ASP A 183 -9.06 -16.56 1.75
N ALA A 184 -8.53 -17.18 2.80
CA ALA A 184 -9.01 -18.46 3.33
C ALA A 184 -10.48 -18.40 3.76
N HIS A 185 -10.90 -17.27 4.32
CA HIS A 185 -12.29 -17.01 4.71
C HIS A 185 -13.14 -16.37 3.60
N HIS A 186 -12.60 -16.25 2.39
CA HIS A 186 -13.28 -15.65 1.22
C HIS A 186 -13.73 -14.19 1.44
N ARG A 187 -12.95 -13.45 2.24
CA ARG A 187 -13.22 -12.06 2.58
C ARG A 187 -12.64 -11.05 1.59
N THR A 188 -11.72 -11.51 0.72
CA THR A 188 -11.11 -10.75 -0.37
C THR A 188 -11.59 -11.22 -1.73
N ALA A 189 -11.39 -10.38 -2.76
CA ALA A 189 -11.81 -10.70 -4.11
C ALA A 189 -11.04 -11.90 -4.66
N PRO A 190 -11.72 -12.90 -5.26
CA PRO A 190 -11.02 -14.03 -5.88
C PRO A 190 -10.01 -13.54 -6.93
N ILE A 191 -8.82 -14.14 -7.01
CA ILE A 191 -7.79 -13.68 -7.95
C ILE A 191 -8.24 -13.60 -9.42
N LYS A 192 -9.20 -14.44 -9.83
CA LYS A 192 -9.77 -14.35 -11.19
C LYS A 192 -10.64 -13.11 -11.38
N TYR A 193 -11.29 -12.64 -10.33
CA TYR A 193 -12.00 -11.36 -10.32
C TYR A 193 -11.01 -10.20 -10.41
N LEU A 194 -9.97 -10.17 -9.56
CA LEU A 194 -8.92 -9.16 -9.61
C LEU A 194 -8.22 -9.10 -10.97
N ARG A 195 -7.97 -10.26 -11.60
CA ARG A 195 -7.43 -10.33 -12.97
C ARG A 195 -8.42 -9.87 -14.04
N HIS A 196 -9.72 -10.05 -13.80
CA HIS A 196 -10.77 -9.62 -14.72
C HIS A 196 -10.88 -8.10 -14.76
N ILE A 197 -10.94 -7.46 -13.59
CA ILE A 197 -10.89 -5.99 -13.46
C ILE A 197 -9.53 -5.48 -13.94
N GLY A 198 -8.46 -6.13 -13.48
CA GLY A 198 -7.09 -5.81 -13.78
C GLY A 198 -6.50 -4.76 -12.83
N LEU A 199 -5.22 -4.46 -13.04
CA LEU A 199 -4.49 -3.45 -12.28
C LEU A 199 -3.73 -2.54 -13.25
N GLN A 200 -3.98 -1.23 -13.17
CA GLN A 200 -3.50 -0.23 -14.12
C GLN A 200 -2.85 0.97 -13.40
N ILE A 201 -1.76 1.48 -13.96
CA ILE A 201 -1.06 2.65 -13.42
C ILE A 201 -1.19 3.81 -14.41
N SER A 202 -1.57 4.99 -13.92
CA SER A 202 -1.43 6.22 -14.70
C SER A 202 0.01 6.72 -14.66
N MET A 203 0.85 6.25 -15.59
CA MET A 203 2.29 6.56 -15.59
C MET A 203 2.59 8.06 -15.72
N ARG A 204 1.77 8.79 -16.48
CA ARG A 204 1.91 10.24 -16.66
C ARG A 204 1.67 10.98 -15.34
N GLN A 205 0.52 10.73 -14.72
CA GLN A 205 0.13 11.31 -13.43
C GLN A 205 1.13 10.93 -12.34
N LEU A 206 1.51 9.66 -12.26
CA LEU A 206 2.51 9.17 -11.29
C LEU A 206 3.85 9.89 -11.43
N SER A 207 4.37 10.00 -12.66
CA SER A 207 5.66 10.66 -12.92
C SER A 207 5.61 12.14 -12.56
N SER A 208 4.49 12.80 -12.86
CA SER A 208 4.26 14.20 -12.52
C SER A 208 4.18 14.42 -11.01
N ALA A 209 3.29 13.71 -10.32
CA ALA A 209 3.11 13.83 -8.88
C ALA A 209 4.40 13.49 -8.10
N TYR A 210 5.13 12.45 -8.53
CA TYR A 210 6.41 12.10 -7.92
C TYR A 210 7.45 13.22 -8.08
N TYR A 211 7.59 13.77 -9.29
CA TYR A 211 8.50 14.89 -9.53
C TYR A 211 8.08 16.13 -8.74
N GLN A 212 6.80 16.51 -8.76
CA GLN A 212 6.28 17.66 -8.01
C GLN A 212 6.49 17.52 -6.50
N THR A 213 6.46 16.30 -5.97
CA THR A 213 6.63 16.05 -4.53
C THR A 213 8.11 16.06 -4.11
N TYR A 214 8.99 15.45 -4.92
CA TYR A 214 10.36 15.12 -4.49
C TYR A 214 11.45 15.86 -5.25
N GLY A 215 11.12 16.56 -6.35
CA GLY A 215 12.10 17.24 -7.20
C GLY A 215 13.04 16.32 -7.97
N ILE A 216 12.78 15.01 -7.96
CA ILE A 216 13.54 14.00 -8.69
C ILE A 216 12.62 13.23 -9.64
N SER A 217 13.14 12.91 -10.83
CA SER A 217 12.43 12.04 -11.77
C SER A 217 12.75 10.58 -11.48
N ALA A 218 11.74 9.75 -11.26
CA ALA A 218 11.90 8.30 -11.36
C ALA A 218 11.85 7.89 -12.85
N ASN A 219 12.80 7.07 -13.30
CA ASN A 219 12.87 6.65 -14.71
C ASN A 219 12.01 5.39 -14.93
N PHE A 220 10.72 5.58 -15.18
CA PHE A 220 9.77 4.47 -15.31
C PHE A 220 9.71 3.79 -16.70
N SER A 221 10.44 4.28 -17.72
CA SER A 221 10.21 3.87 -19.12
C SER A 221 11.47 3.50 -19.94
N GLY A 222 12.32 2.58 -19.46
CA GLY A 222 13.13 1.81 -20.44
C GLY A 222 14.18 0.86 -19.89
N SER A 223 15.36 0.76 -20.54
CA SER A 223 16.06 -0.52 -20.68
C SER A 223 17.29 -0.84 -19.82
N ARG A 224 17.85 0.05 -18.97
CA ARG A 224 19.00 -0.33 -18.08
C ARG A 224 19.07 0.43 -16.74
N GLY A 225 19.43 -0.32 -15.69
CA GLY A 225 20.22 0.11 -14.52
C GLY A 225 19.49 0.68 -13.30
N ARG A 226 18.48 1.54 -13.51
CA ARG A 226 17.76 2.26 -12.45
C ARG A 226 16.33 2.59 -12.91
N ARG A 227 15.55 1.55 -13.22
CA ARG A 227 14.23 1.71 -13.85
C ARG A 227 13.24 0.71 -13.28
N VAL A 228 12.05 1.18 -12.93
CA VAL A 228 10.90 0.30 -12.68
C VAL A 228 10.52 -0.32 -14.03
N ASN A 229 10.82 -1.60 -14.23
CA ASN A 229 10.50 -2.29 -15.47
C ASN A 229 8.99 -2.57 -15.50
N GLU A 230 8.21 -1.70 -16.14
CA GLU A 230 6.75 -1.77 -16.22
C GLU A 230 6.22 -3.16 -16.68
N LYS A 231 6.95 -3.86 -17.57
CA LYS A 231 6.59 -5.22 -17.98
C LYS A 231 6.86 -6.24 -16.87
N ALA A 232 8.01 -6.14 -16.20
CA ALA A 232 8.33 -6.98 -15.05
C ALA A 232 7.38 -6.70 -13.88
N TYR A 233 6.99 -5.45 -13.67
CA TYR A 233 5.99 -5.03 -12.71
C TYR A 233 4.62 -5.65 -13.03
N ARG A 234 4.11 -5.47 -14.25
CA ARG A 234 2.84 -6.09 -14.67
C ARG A 234 2.86 -7.60 -14.51
N PHE A 235 4.00 -8.24 -14.79
CA PHE A 235 4.18 -9.66 -14.53
C PHE A 235 4.16 -9.98 -13.02
N ALA A 236 4.88 -9.19 -12.21
CA ALA A 236 4.96 -9.35 -10.77
C ALA A 236 3.56 -9.31 -10.14
N VAL A 237 2.79 -8.26 -10.45
CA VAL A 237 1.49 -8.01 -9.82
C VAL A 237 0.36 -8.85 -10.42
N ARG A 238 0.30 -9.05 -11.74
CA ARG A 238 -0.82 -9.80 -12.34
C ARG A 238 -0.67 -11.31 -12.25
N SER A 239 0.54 -11.81 -11.98
CA SER A 239 0.84 -13.24 -12.11
C SER A 239 1.71 -13.79 -10.99
N PHE A 240 2.90 -13.22 -10.74
CA PHE A 240 3.88 -13.82 -9.84
C PHE A 240 3.45 -13.77 -8.37
N ILE A 241 3.15 -12.58 -7.83
CA ILE A 241 2.79 -12.39 -6.43
C ILE A 241 1.47 -13.10 -6.09
N PRO A 242 0.39 -12.95 -6.89
CA PRO A 242 -0.84 -13.67 -6.59
C PRO A 242 -0.69 -15.19 -6.61
N ALA A 243 0.18 -15.74 -7.47
CA ALA A 243 0.43 -17.18 -7.46
C ALA A 243 1.14 -17.65 -6.19
N ILE A 244 2.00 -16.80 -5.59
CA ILE A 244 2.64 -17.09 -4.31
C ILE A 244 1.60 -16.98 -3.18
N ALA A 245 0.77 -15.92 -3.17
CA ALA A 245 -0.30 -15.74 -2.19
C ALA A 245 -1.27 -16.92 -2.19
N ASP A 246 -1.82 -17.30 -3.36
CA ASP A 246 -2.68 -18.48 -3.53
C ASP A 246 -2.00 -19.77 -3.01
N ALA A 247 -0.70 -19.92 -3.25
CA ALA A 247 0.05 -21.09 -2.80
C ALA A 247 0.23 -21.11 -1.28
N LEU A 248 0.44 -19.95 -0.65
CA LEU A 248 0.50 -19.81 0.80
C LEU A 248 -0.86 -20.12 1.44
N VAL A 249 -1.97 -19.66 0.85
CA VAL A 249 -3.32 -20.02 1.29
C VAL A 249 -3.51 -21.54 1.29
N LEU A 250 -3.11 -22.24 0.22
CA LEU A 250 -3.19 -23.71 0.21
C LEU A 250 -2.36 -24.39 1.30
N ILE A 251 -1.23 -23.80 1.69
CA ILE A 251 -0.37 -24.35 2.74
C ILE A 251 -0.96 -24.10 4.13
N HIS A 252 -1.59 -22.94 4.34
CA HIS A 252 -1.89 -22.41 5.66
C HIS A 252 -3.39 -22.48 6.04
N HIS A 253 -4.34 -22.44 5.09
CA HIS A 253 -5.80 -22.31 5.32
C HIS A 253 -6.43 -23.21 6.39
N ASN A 254 -5.86 -24.39 6.69
CA ASN A 254 -6.37 -25.28 7.74
C ASN A 254 -5.93 -24.92 9.17
N HIS A 255 -5.13 -23.86 9.32
CA HIS A 255 -4.60 -23.40 10.60
C HIS A 255 -5.03 -21.97 10.94
N GLU A 256 -5.95 -21.41 10.16
CA GLU A 256 -6.48 -20.07 10.42
C GLU A 256 -7.38 -20.07 11.66
N PRO A 257 -7.42 -18.95 12.40
CA PRO A 257 -8.31 -18.79 13.54
C PRO A 257 -9.79 -18.96 13.13
N ALA A 258 -10.62 -19.31 14.11
CA ALA A 258 -12.07 -19.29 13.90
C ALA A 258 -12.56 -17.85 13.83
N GLU A 259 -13.57 -17.61 12.98
CA GLU A 259 -14.14 -16.27 12.78
C GLU A 259 -14.49 -15.56 14.10
N ILE A 260 -14.04 -14.31 14.21
CA ILE A 260 -14.33 -13.45 15.36
C ILE A 260 -15.82 -13.12 15.46
N ASP A 261 -16.42 -13.27 16.64
CA ASP A 261 -17.87 -13.07 16.84
C ASP A 261 -18.21 -11.77 17.60
N THR A 262 -17.64 -10.63 17.18
CA THR A 262 -18.00 -9.30 17.68
C THR A 262 -19.07 -8.64 16.79
N PRO A 263 -19.83 -7.65 17.30
CA PRO A 263 -20.76 -6.88 16.47
C PRO A 263 -20.12 -6.24 15.23
N GLU A 264 -18.93 -5.65 15.39
CA GLU A 264 -18.15 -5.03 14.30
C GLU A 264 -17.71 -6.07 13.27
N ALA A 265 -17.14 -7.20 13.71
CA ALA A 265 -16.73 -8.29 12.80
C ALA A 265 -17.92 -8.86 12.02
N ARG A 266 -19.09 -9.04 12.66
CA ARG A 266 -20.31 -9.47 11.96
C ARG A 266 -20.80 -8.43 10.95
N ALA A 267 -20.72 -7.14 11.27
CA ALA A 267 -21.10 -6.08 10.35
C ALA A 267 -20.17 -6.05 9.13
N LEU A 268 -18.86 -6.11 9.34
CA LEU A 268 -17.85 -6.18 8.29
C LEU A 268 -18.05 -7.44 7.41
N ARG A 269 -18.24 -8.62 8.00
CA ARG A 269 -18.54 -9.86 7.24
C ARG A 269 -19.82 -9.73 6.41
N SER A 270 -20.87 -9.12 6.96
CA SER A 270 -22.11 -8.89 6.23
C SER A 270 -21.91 -7.97 5.03
N GLU A 271 -21.12 -6.91 5.19
CA GLU A 271 -20.77 -5.98 4.13
C GLU A 271 -19.95 -6.66 3.03
N ILE A 272 -18.93 -7.42 3.42
CA ILE A 272 -18.10 -8.21 2.50
C ILE A 272 -18.96 -9.22 1.71
N ALA A 273 -19.84 -9.96 2.38
CA ALA A 273 -20.70 -10.96 1.74
C ALA A 273 -21.65 -10.32 0.71
N ALA A 274 -22.19 -9.15 1.04
CA ALA A 274 -23.04 -8.40 0.14
C ALA A 274 -22.30 -7.87 -1.08
N MET A 275 -21.14 -7.26 -0.87
CA MET A 275 -20.25 -6.80 -1.93
C MET A 275 -19.82 -7.96 -2.84
N ALA A 276 -19.47 -9.10 -2.26
CA ALA A 276 -19.12 -10.31 -3.00
C ALA A 276 -20.29 -10.82 -3.87
N SER A 277 -21.52 -10.75 -3.35
CA SER A 277 -22.75 -11.08 -4.08
C SER A 277 -23.00 -10.10 -5.23
N ALA A 278 -22.94 -8.79 -4.96
CA ALA A 278 -23.15 -7.73 -5.95
C ALA A 278 -22.15 -7.79 -7.11
N ASN A 279 -20.89 -8.14 -6.81
CA ASN A 279 -19.82 -8.30 -7.80
C ASN A 279 -19.75 -9.74 -8.38
N ASN A 280 -20.67 -10.63 -7.99
CA ASN A 280 -20.76 -12.01 -8.45
C ASN A 280 -19.44 -12.79 -8.33
N TRP A 281 -18.75 -12.64 -7.20
CA TRP A 281 -17.46 -13.28 -6.93
C TRP A 281 -17.52 -14.81 -7.06
N ALA A 282 -18.67 -15.42 -6.77
CA ALA A 282 -18.91 -16.85 -6.96
C ALA A 282 -18.58 -17.34 -8.39
N ARG A 283 -18.80 -16.52 -9.43
CA ARG A 283 -18.45 -16.86 -10.82
C ARG A 283 -16.93 -16.95 -11.06
N TYR A 284 -16.15 -16.24 -10.25
CA TYR A 284 -14.70 -16.16 -10.35
C TYR A 284 -13.99 -17.16 -9.43
N GLN A 285 -14.70 -17.76 -8.49
CA GLN A 285 -14.16 -18.85 -7.67
C GLN A 285 -13.84 -20.06 -8.53
N SER A 286 -12.70 -20.69 -8.26
CA SER A 286 -12.35 -21.93 -8.93
C SER A 286 -11.41 -22.78 -8.10
N LYS A 287 -11.51 -24.09 -8.26
CA LYS A 287 -10.61 -25.02 -7.59
C LYS A 287 -9.16 -24.79 -8.01
N PRO A 288 -8.21 -24.89 -7.07
CA PRO A 288 -6.78 -24.85 -7.35
C PRO A 288 -6.38 -25.83 -8.46
N GLY A 289 -5.66 -25.34 -9.47
CA GLY A 289 -5.11 -26.17 -10.54
C GLY A 289 -3.85 -26.93 -10.11
N ILE A 290 -3.44 -27.95 -10.89
CA ILE A 290 -2.25 -28.77 -10.61
C ILE A 290 -0.98 -27.91 -10.44
N ARG A 291 -0.83 -26.85 -11.24
CA ARG A 291 0.34 -25.95 -11.16
C ARG A 291 0.46 -25.26 -9.81
N LEU A 292 -0.68 -24.88 -9.23
CA LEU A 292 -0.72 -24.19 -7.95
C LEU A 292 -0.39 -25.16 -6.79
N TRP A 293 -0.92 -26.39 -6.84
CA TRP A 293 -0.53 -27.46 -5.91
C TRP A 293 0.96 -27.80 -5.97
N LEU A 294 1.54 -27.85 -7.18
CA LEU A 294 2.99 -28.06 -7.35
C LEU A 294 3.80 -26.90 -6.74
N LEU A 295 3.38 -25.65 -6.96
CA LEU A 295 4.02 -24.48 -6.37
C LEU A 295 3.94 -24.52 -4.83
N ALA A 296 2.77 -24.82 -4.26
CA ALA A 296 2.59 -24.99 -2.82
C ALA A 296 3.49 -26.09 -2.25
N GLY A 297 3.60 -27.24 -2.94
CA GLY A 297 4.52 -28.32 -2.57
C GLY A 297 5.99 -27.88 -2.57
N ILE A 298 6.42 -27.11 -3.59
CA ILE A 298 7.78 -26.56 -3.66
C ILE A 298 8.03 -25.59 -2.50
N ILE A 299 7.13 -24.62 -2.28
CA ILE A 299 7.24 -23.65 -1.19
C ILE A 299 7.32 -24.38 0.15
N ARG A 300 6.51 -25.42 0.38
CA ARG A 300 6.53 -26.20 1.62
C ARG A 300 7.88 -26.88 1.89
N ILE A 301 8.51 -27.45 0.87
CA ILE A 301 9.75 -28.25 1.01
C ILE A 301 11.00 -27.36 1.08
N MET A 302 11.02 -26.22 0.38
CA MET A 302 12.22 -25.39 0.29
C MET A 302 12.65 -24.84 1.66
N PRO A 303 13.95 -24.86 1.98
CA PRO A 303 14.47 -24.28 3.22
C PRO A 303 14.23 -22.77 3.23
N LYS A 304 13.75 -22.25 4.36
CA LYS A 304 13.35 -20.85 4.55
C LYS A 304 14.58 -19.96 4.80
N ILE A 305 15.45 -19.84 3.81
CA ILE A 305 16.71 -19.09 3.86
C ILE A 305 16.64 -17.91 2.87
N GLY A 306 17.21 -16.76 3.25
CA GLY A 306 17.21 -15.56 2.40
C GLY A 306 15.78 -15.05 2.16
N PRO A 307 15.42 -14.65 0.91
CA PRO A 307 14.07 -14.19 0.56
C PRO A 307 12.95 -15.19 0.88
N LEU A 308 13.25 -16.49 0.91
CA LEU A 308 12.26 -17.53 1.24
C LEU A 308 11.81 -17.50 2.71
N LYS A 309 12.47 -16.73 3.58
CA LYS A 309 12.00 -16.49 4.95
C LYS A 309 10.60 -15.87 4.98
N LEU A 310 10.26 -15.04 3.99
CA LEU A 310 8.96 -14.37 3.93
C LEU A 310 7.79 -15.37 3.81
N ALA A 311 8.03 -16.51 3.14
CA ALA A 311 7.07 -17.60 3.02
C ALA A 311 6.95 -18.47 4.29
N ALA A 312 7.63 -18.15 5.39
CA ALA A 312 7.45 -18.80 6.68
C ALA A 312 6.36 -18.08 7.50
N VAL A 313 5.20 -17.92 6.87
CA VAL A 313 4.01 -17.28 7.45
C VAL A 313 3.56 -18.09 8.66
N LYS A 314 3.19 -17.37 9.71
CA LYS A 314 2.46 -17.91 10.86
C LYS A 314 1.09 -17.26 10.82
N GLY A 315 0.03 -18.06 10.67
CA GLY A 315 -1.35 -17.54 10.69
C GLY A 315 -1.60 -16.70 11.95
N PRO A 316 -2.47 -15.70 11.88
CA PRO A 316 -2.71 -14.80 13.01
C PRO A 316 -3.35 -15.54 14.18
N THR A 317 -3.01 -15.15 15.40
CA THR A 317 -3.85 -15.48 16.57
C THR A 317 -5.23 -14.82 16.46
N SER A 318 -6.25 -15.35 17.15
CA SER A 318 -7.60 -14.72 17.17
C SER A 318 -7.58 -13.27 17.66
N GLN A 319 -6.64 -12.91 18.53
CA GLN A 319 -6.46 -11.51 18.94
C GLN A 319 -5.93 -10.66 17.79
N ALA A 320 -4.90 -11.13 17.07
CA ALA A 320 -4.35 -10.43 15.92
C ALA A 320 -5.37 -10.29 14.77
N GLU A 321 -6.19 -11.32 14.52
CA GLU A 321 -7.31 -11.23 13.56
C GLU A 321 -8.35 -10.17 13.98
N ALA A 322 -8.71 -10.13 15.27
CA ALA A 322 -9.66 -9.14 15.77
C ALA A 322 -9.11 -7.70 15.63
N ASP A 323 -7.84 -7.49 15.96
CA ASP A 323 -7.16 -6.21 15.80
C ASP A 323 -7.07 -5.80 14.31
N TYR A 324 -6.80 -6.76 13.42
CA TYR A 324 -6.83 -6.56 11.98
C TYR A 324 -8.21 -6.15 11.47
N GLN A 325 -9.27 -6.91 11.77
CA GLN A 325 -10.64 -6.60 11.32
C GLN A 325 -11.11 -5.24 11.84
N HIS A 326 -10.78 -4.91 13.10
CA HIS A 326 -11.04 -3.58 13.66
C HIS A 326 -10.30 -2.48 12.88
N SER A 327 -9.01 -2.68 12.57
CA SER A 327 -8.23 -1.71 11.79
C SER A 327 -8.79 -1.52 10.37
N LEU A 328 -9.29 -2.59 9.73
CA LEU A 328 -9.90 -2.55 8.40
C LEU A 328 -11.25 -1.79 8.43
N ALA A 329 -12.09 -2.05 9.43
CA ALA A 329 -13.34 -1.32 9.65
C ALA A 329 -13.10 0.19 9.86
N LEU A 330 -12.10 0.55 10.69
CA LEU A 330 -11.71 1.95 10.88
C LEU A 330 -11.14 2.59 9.62
N SER A 331 -10.34 1.85 8.85
CA SER A 331 -9.72 2.34 7.61
C SER A 331 -10.76 2.61 6.53
N THR A 332 -11.71 1.71 6.34
CA THR A 332 -12.82 1.90 5.39
C THR A 332 -13.74 3.05 5.82
N ALA A 333 -14.03 3.18 7.12
CA ALA A 333 -14.80 4.30 7.64
C ALA A 333 -14.06 5.66 7.46
N ALA A 334 -12.75 5.69 7.68
CA ALA A 334 -11.92 6.87 7.44
C ALA A 334 -11.89 7.24 5.95
N MET A 335 -11.75 6.24 5.06
CA MET A 335 -11.79 6.42 3.61
C MET A 335 -13.12 7.02 3.15
N ARG A 336 -14.25 6.44 3.56
CA ARG A 336 -15.60 6.99 3.30
C ARG A 336 -15.72 8.44 3.74
N ARG A 337 -15.29 8.76 4.96
CA ARG A 337 -15.34 10.11 5.51
C ARG A 337 -14.53 11.11 4.68
N MET A 338 -13.34 10.71 4.22
CA MET A 338 -12.49 11.57 3.40
C MET A 338 -13.09 11.80 2.01
N LEU A 339 -13.57 10.75 1.34
CA LEU A 339 -14.17 10.88 0.01
C LEU A 339 -15.49 11.67 0.04
N TRP A 340 -16.31 11.50 1.09
CA TRP A 340 -17.56 12.26 1.24
C TRP A 340 -17.35 13.77 1.37
N ARG A 341 -16.21 14.25 1.87
CA ARG A 341 -15.89 15.68 1.89
C ARG A 341 -15.83 16.28 0.49
N PHE A 342 -15.36 15.50 -0.48
CA PHE A 342 -15.27 15.91 -1.88
C PHE A 342 -16.46 15.45 -2.73
N THR A 343 -17.47 14.83 -2.11
CA THR A 343 -18.67 14.35 -2.79
C THR A 343 -19.87 15.20 -2.40
N PRO A 344 -20.62 15.78 -3.35
CA PRO A 344 -21.83 16.55 -3.08
C PRO A 344 -22.84 15.76 -2.22
N PRO A 345 -23.50 16.37 -1.21
CA PRO A 345 -24.39 15.66 -0.30
C PRO A 345 -25.50 14.85 -0.98
N ASP A 346 -26.05 15.32 -2.10
CA ASP A 346 -27.09 14.64 -2.88
C ASP A 346 -26.57 13.41 -3.66
N LYS A 347 -25.25 13.30 -3.84
CA LYS A 347 -24.59 12.17 -4.52
C LYS A 347 -24.09 11.11 -3.55
N ARG A 348 -23.94 11.43 -2.26
CA ARG A 348 -23.47 10.49 -1.24
C ARG A 348 -24.44 9.31 -1.11
N ARG A 349 -23.89 8.11 -0.94
CA ARG A 349 -24.65 6.89 -0.71
C ARG A 349 -24.27 6.32 0.65
N PRO A 350 -25.24 5.80 1.43
CA PRO A 350 -24.89 5.01 2.61
C PRO A 350 -24.24 3.70 2.17
N PRO A 351 -23.39 3.08 3.02
CA PRO A 351 -22.87 1.74 2.78
C PRO A 351 -24.03 0.75 2.53
N PRO A 352 -23.94 -0.14 1.52
CA PRO A 352 -24.92 -1.18 1.33
C PRO A 352 -24.90 -2.07 2.57
N HIS A 353 -26.04 -2.19 3.25
CA HIS A 353 -26.26 -2.90 4.53
C HIS A 353 -26.12 -2.10 5.83
N LEU A 354 -26.98 -1.09 5.97
CA LEU A 354 -27.79 -0.94 7.17
C LEU A 354 -29.28 -1.15 6.83
N PRO A 355 -29.77 -2.38 6.62
CA PRO A 355 -31.19 -2.60 6.40
C PRO A 355 -31.89 -2.64 7.77
N GLY A 356 -32.69 -1.62 8.08
CA GLY A 356 -33.82 -1.78 9.02
C GLY A 356 -33.59 -1.48 10.50
N ARG A 357 -32.94 -0.36 10.87
CA ARG A 357 -33.19 0.27 12.20
C ARG A 357 -33.23 1.79 12.09
N GLU A 358 -34.42 2.34 11.85
CA GLU A 358 -34.73 3.67 12.39
C GLU A 358 -34.57 3.57 13.92
N GLY A 359 -33.56 4.24 14.48
CA GLY A 359 -33.49 4.55 15.90
C GLY A 359 -32.22 4.18 16.66
N GLN A 360 -31.49 3.11 16.33
CA GLN A 360 -30.25 2.74 17.04
C GLN A 360 -29.30 1.94 16.14
N VAL A 361 -28.61 2.67 15.27
CA VAL A 361 -27.32 2.24 14.71
C VAL A 361 -26.31 3.20 15.31
N GLU A 362 -25.37 2.68 16.08
CA GLU A 362 -24.14 3.41 16.36
C GLU A 362 -23.50 3.66 14.99
N GLN A 363 -23.66 4.88 14.48
CA GLN A 363 -23.17 5.28 13.16
C GLN A 363 -21.68 4.90 13.01
N PRO A 364 -21.13 4.73 11.80
CA PRO A 364 -19.68 4.66 11.59
C PRO A 364 -18.92 5.81 12.29
N SER A 365 -19.61 6.94 12.53
CA SER A 365 -19.14 8.07 13.31
C SER A 365 -18.93 7.79 14.81
N SER A 366 -19.58 6.81 15.45
CA SER A 366 -19.35 6.46 16.85
C SER A 366 -18.06 5.68 17.05
N GLU A 367 -17.77 4.69 16.19
CA GLU A 367 -16.53 3.90 16.27
C GLU A 367 -15.32 4.72 15.81
N LEU A 368 -15.44 5.48 14.71
CA LEU A 368 -14.47 6.51 14.36
C LEU A 368 -14.26 7.46 15.54
N SER A 369 -15.31 7.91 16.22
CA SER A 369 -15.19 8.82 17.37
C SER A 369 -14.49 8.20 18.58
N ARG A 370 -14.48 6.87 18.72
CA ARG A 370 -13.76 6.17 19.79
C ARG A 370 -12.26 6.05 19.48
N SER A 371 -11.89 5.86 18.22
CA SER A 371 -10.48 5.79 17.80
C SER A 371 -9.87 7.20 17.64
N GLY A 372 -8.93 7.56 18.51
CA GLY A 372 -8.13 8.79 18.35
C GLY A 372 -7.38 8.83 17.02
N ARG A 373 -6.79 7.70 16.64
CA ARG A 373 -5.99 7.57 15.41
C ARG A 373 -6.83 7.71 14.15
N ALA A 374 -7.95 6.98 14.05
CA ALA A 374 -8.79 7.05 12.85
C ALA A 374 -9.42 8.44 12.67
N ARG A 375 -9.72 9.16 13.77
CA ARG A 375 -10.10 10.58 13.72
C ARG A 375 -8.98 11.44 13.13
N GLU A 376 -7.76 11.29 13.63
CA GLU A 376 -6.61 12.09 13.20
C GLU A 376 -6.28 11.86 11.72
N VAL A 377 -6.30 10.61 11.25
CA VAL A 377 -6.05 10.26 9.84
C VAL A 377 -7.16 10.77 8.92
N SER A 378 -8.41 10.75 9.37
CA SER A 378 -9.55 11.26 8.59
C SER A 378 -9.76 12.78 8.71
N GLN A 379 -8.92 13.51 9.44
CA GLN A 379 -8.97 14.96 9.54
C GLN A 379 -8.05 15.60 8.50
N MET A 380 -8.60 16.55 7.73
CA MET A 380 -7.79 17.40 6.87
C MET A 380 -7.26 18.56 7.69
N ARG A 381 -6.04 18.97 7.37
CA ARG A 381 -5.47 20.22 7.89
C ARG A 381 -6.21 21.41 7.27
N MET A 382 -6.23 22.51 8.02
CA MET A 382 -6.76 23.78 7.52
C MET A 382 -5.88 24.43 6.45
N ASP A 383 -4.65 23.92 6.24
CA ASP A 383 -3.78 24.39 5.16
C ASP A 383 -4.24 23.76 3.83
N PRO A 384 -4.84 24.54 2.90
CA PRO A 384 -5.32 24.02 1.63
C PRO A 384 -4.19 23.52 0.71
N ARG A 385 -2.93 23.92 0.98
CA ARG A 385 -1.77 23.44 0.22
C ARG A 385 -1.26 22.09 0.71
N HIS A 386 -1.52 21.76 1.98
CA HIS A 386 -1.11 20.53 2.65
C HIS A 386 -2.28 19.91 3.44
N PRO A 387 -3.40 19.58 2.76
CA PRO A 387 -4.62 19.13 3.45
C PRO A 387 -4.46 17.75 4.10
N LEU A 388 -3.49 16.95 3.66
CA LEU A 388 -3.13 15.67 4.28
C LEU A 388 -1.81 15.81 5.06
N PRO A 389 -1.77 15.43 6.35
CA PRO A 389 -0.52 15.37 7.09
C PRO A 389 0.50 14.43 6.43
N ASN A 390 1.77 14.81 6.45
CA ASN A 390 2.84 13.91 6.04
C ASN A 390 3.12 12.90 7.17
N ARG A 391 2.87 11.62 6.90
CA ARG A 391 2.99 10.52 7.85
C ARG A 391 4.04 9.52 7.41
N ASP A 392 4.71 8.94 8.38
CA ASP A 392 5.51 7.75 8.21
C ASP A 392 4.55 6.56 8.10
N LEU A 393 4.49 5.87 6.95
CA LEU A 393 3.46 4.85 6.71
C LEU A 393 3.69 3.55 7.51
N ASP A 394 4.91 3.24 7.94
CA ASP A 394 5.20 2.07 8.79
C ASP A 394 4.66 2.22 10.22
N THR A 395 4.57 3.46 10.70
CA THR A 395 4.12 3.80 12.05
C THR A 395 2.78 4.56 12.07
N GLY A 396 2.37 5.08 10.91
CA GLY A 396 1.33 6.07 10.63
C GLY A 396 1.46 7.42 11.36
N ASN A 397 2.56 7.67 12.07
CA ASN A 397 2.75 8.89 12.86
C ASN A 397 3.14 10.06 11.95
N GLU A 398 2.85 11.29 12.37
CA GLU A 398 3.38 12.46 11.66
C GLU A 398 4.92 12.44 11.66
N VAL A 399 5.49 12.87 10.53
CA VAL A 399 6.92 12.82 10.29
C VAL A 399 7.66 13.86 11.12
N HIS A 400 8.61 13.40 11.94
CA HIS A 400 9.51 14.26 12.71
C HIS A 400 10.94 13.69 12.75
N PRO A 401 11.97 14.53 12.92
CA PRO A 401 13.36 14.07 13.02
C PRO A 401 13.55 13.09 14.17
N GLY A 402 14.18 11.94 13.87
CA GLY A 402 14.48 10.92 14.87
C GLY A 402 13.29 10.11 15.36
N SER A 403 12.08 10.33 14.84
CA SER A 403 10.91 9.51 15.18
C SER A 403 11.00 8.10 14.60
N TYR A 404 11.63 7.95 13.42
CA TYR A 404 11.80 6.66 12.76
C TYR A 404 13.12 6.58 11.96
N PRO A 405 13.93 5.52 12.12
CA PRO A 405 15.24 5.41 11.45
C PRO A 405 15.19 5.44 9.92
N LEU A 406 14.23 4.74 9.29
CA LEU A 406 14.16 4.71 7.82
C LEU A 406 13.71 6.07 7.26
N THR A 407 12.92 6.83 8.03
CA THR A 407 12.55 8.20 7.67
C THR A 407 13.76 9.12 7.67
N ASP A 408 14.58 9.10 8.73
CA ASP A 408 15.84 9.86 8.77
C ASP A 408 16.80 9.49 7.62
N GLU A 409 16.93 8.19 7.33
CA GLU A 409 17.76 7.69 6.23
C GLU A 409 17.26 8.20 4.88
N THR A 410 15.94 8.17 4.67
CA THR A 410 15.29 8.59 3.42
C THR A 410 15.39 10.10 3.19
N TYR A 411 15.23 10.93 4.23
CA TYR A 411 15.49 12.38 4.13
C TYR A 411 16.95 12.65 3.74
N ALA A 412 17.90 11.96 4.36
CA ALA A 412 19.32 12.14 4.06
C ALA A 412 19.66 11.71 2.62
N ASP A 413 19.07 10.63 2.13
CA ASP A 413 19.26 10.16 0.75
C ASP A 413 18.60 11.12 -0.26
N LEU A 414 17.39 11.62 0.01
CA LEU A 414 16.73 12.60 -0.84
C LEU A 414 17.53 13.90 -0.95
N LEU A 415 17.97 14.42 0.21
CA LEU A 415 18.80 15.61 0.27
C LEU A 415 20.08 15.43 -0.56
N ARG A 416 20.74 14.28 -0.46
CA ARG A 416 21.90 13.96 -1.31
C ARG A 416 21.56 13.96 -2.79
N MET A 417 20.44 13.33 -3.17
CA MET A 417 20.01 13.26 -4.57
C MET A 417 19.77 14.66 -5.15
N LEU A 418 19.12 15.54 -4.41
CA LEU A 418 18.89 16.94 -4.82
C LEU A 418 20.19 17.73 -4.89
N ALA A 419 21.01 17.69 -3.83
CA ALA A 419 22.28 18.42 -3.77
C ALA A 419 23.31 17.98 -4.82
N SER A 420 23.17 16.76 -5.37
CA SER A 420 23.99 16.30 -6.50
C SER A 420 23.71 17.03 -7.82
N GLN A 421 22.60 17.78 -7.88
CA GLN A 421 22.17 18.55 -9.05
C GLN A 421 21.87 20.01 -8.67
N PRO A 422 22.87 20.79 -8.20
CA PRO A 422 22.64 22.09 -7.55
C PRO A 422 22.02 23.16 -8.44
N ASN A 423 22.12 23.00 -9.76
CA ASN A 423 21.56 23.94 -10.73
C ASN A 423 20.14 23.57 -11.18
N LEU A 424 19.61 22.42 -10.76
CA LEU A 424 18.25 22.02 -11.08
C LEU A 424 17.26 22.88 -10.29
N THR A 425 16.29 23.47 -10.99
CA THR A 425 15.17 24.13 -10.32
C THR A 425 14.26 23.05 -9.73
N ILE A 426 14.09 23.08 -8.41
CA ILE A 426 13.27 22.11 -7.69
C ILE A 426 11.83 22.64 -7.50
N PRO A 427 10.83 21.75 -7.41
CA PRO A 427 9.45 22.15 -7.12
C PRO A 427 9.32 22.90 -5.79
N PRO A 428 8.24 23.68 -5.61
CA PRO A 428 7.97 24.31 -4.31
C PRO A 428 7.66 23.26 -3.24
N GLY A 429 7.95 23.59 -1.98
CA GLY A 429 7.61 22.78 -0.81
C GLY A 429 8.72 21.83 -0.39
N ILE A 430 9.39 21.13 -1.32
CA ILE A 430 10.40 20.12 -0.94
C ILE A 430 11.63 20.74 -0.28
N LYS A 431 12.03 21.94 -0.71
CA LYS A 431 13.15 22.65 -0.08
C LYS A 431 12.79 23.01 1.36
N GLU A 432 11.64 23.63 1.54
CA GLU A 432 11.15 24.13 2.83
C GLU A 432 10.95 22.97 3.81
N ASP A 433 10.44 21.84 3.32
CA ASP A 433 10.22 20.61 4.08
C ASP A 433 11.53 19.99 4.60
N ILE A 434 12.53 19.81 3.73
CA ILE A 434 13.84 19.30 4.16
C ILE A 434 14.52 20.26 5.13
N GLN A 435 14.45 21.58 4.87
CA GLN A 435 15.01 22.58 5.77
C GLN A 435 14.32 22.55 7.14
N ALA A 436 12.99 22.43 7.18
CA ALA A 436 12.24 22.29 8.41
C ALA A 436 12.60 21.01 9.16
N TYR A 437 12.77 19.88 8.45
CA TYR A 437 13.19 18.61 9.03
C TYR A 437 14.55 18.72 9.73
N TYR A 438 15.50 19.48 9.17
CA TYR A 438 16.82 19.67 9.78
C TYR A 438 16.99 20.97 10.57
N ALA A 439 15.92 21.74 10.81
CA ALA A 439 15.99 23.07 11.40
C ALA A 439 16.47 23.06 12.86
N ASN A 440 16.12 22.03 13.63
CA ASN A 440 16.58 21.87 15.00
C ASN A 440 17.85 21.00 15.06
N PRO A 441 19.05 21.58 15.24
CA PRO A 441 20.30 20.82 15.29
C PRO A 441 20.39 19.89 16.50
N GLU A 442 19.59 20.09 17.55
CA GLU A 442 19.55 19.25 18.75
C GLU A 442 18.55 18.10 18.63
N ALA A 443 17.66 18.10 17.62
CA ALA A 443 16.70 17.02 17.44
C ALA A 443 17.41 15.67 17.23
N PRO A 444 16.89 14.57 17.81
CA PRO A 444 17.44 13.25 17.52
C PRO A 444 17.35 12.99 16.01
N ASN A 445 18.37 12.35 15.46
CA ASN A 445 18.36 11.88 14.08
C ASN A 445 19.34 10.72 13.97
N THR A 446 18.86 9.57 13.52
CA THR A 446 19.67 8.35 13.41
C THR A 446 20.86 8.51 12.47
N THR A 447 20.80 9.40 11.48
CA THR A 447 21.93 9.73 10.60
C THR A 447 23.13 10.29 11.38
N LYS A 448 22.90 10.95 12.53
CA LYS A 448 23.98 11.48 13.40
C LYS A 448 24.88 10.39 13.98
N LYS A 449 24.40 9.13 14.03
CA LYS A 449 25.21 7.99 14.49
C LYS A 449 26.37 7.68 13.54
N ASN A 450 26.34 8.21 12.30
CA ASN A 450 27.43 8.12 11.34
C ASN A 450 28.01 9.53 11.07
N PRO A 451 29.18 9.88 11.66
CA PRO A 451 29.76 11.22 11.56
C PRO A 451 30.03 11.67 10.12
N GLN A 452 30.45 10.76 9.24
CA GLN A 452 30.72 11.05 7.83
C GLN A 452 29.42 11.38 7.08
N ARG A 453 28.38 10.56 7.26
CA ARG A 453 27.06 10.80 6.65
C ARG A 453 26.45 12.09 7.18
N TRP A 454 26.55 12.35 8.48
CA TRP A 454 26.07 13.59 9.09
C TRP A 454 26.81 14.84 8.57
N SER A 455 28.15 14.78 8.48
CA SER A 455 28.94 15.86 7.88
C SER A 455 28.51 16.15 6.45
N GLN A 456 28.17 15.11 5.68
CA GLN A 456 27.70 15.30 4.33
C GLN A 456 26.27 15.88 4.28
N VAL A 457 25.35 15.47 5.16
CA VAL A 457 24.03 16.12 5.31
C VAL A 457 24.18 17.62 5.52
N GLN A 458 25.10 18.05 6.39
CA GLN A 458 25.34 19.49 6.63
C GLN A 458 25.81 20.22 5.35
N LYS A 459 26.68 19.62 4.54
CA LYS A 459 27.12 20.19 3.26
C LYS A 459 26.00 20.24 2.23
N ASP A 460 25.20 19.18 2.17
CA ASP A 460 24.09 19.08 1.23
C ASP A 460 22.99 20.10 1.59
N LEU A 461 22.74 20.38 2.89
CA LEU A 461 21.81 21.43 3.34
C LEU A 461 22.23 22.82 2.87
N VAL A 462 23.52 23.14 2.94
CA VAL A 462 24.07 24.39 2.39
C VAL A 462 23.81 24.46 0.89
N THR A 463 24.04 23.37 0.17
CA THR A 463 23.79 23.29 -1.27
C THR A 463 22.30 23.50 -1.58
N LEU A 464 21.41 22.76 -0.92
CA LEU A 464 19.96 22.83 -1.09
C LEU A 464 19.42 24.25 -0.85
N SER A 465 19.96 24.95 0.16
CA SER A 465 19.54 26.33 0.47
C SER A 465 19.78 27.31 -0.69
N ALA A 466 20.81 27.06 -1.50
CA ALA A 466 21.18 27.89 -2.64
C ALA A 466 20.52 27.44 -3.98
N MET A 467 19.90 26.26 -4.03
CA MET A 467 19.24 25.77 -5.24
C MET A 467 18.05 26.67 -5.63
N PRO A 468 17.71 26.84 -6.91
CA PRO A 468 16.50 27.58 -7.30
C PRO A 468 15.22 26.78 -7.03
N THR A 469 14.14 27.46 -6.60
CA THR A 469 12.78 26.86 -6.44
C THR A 469 11.85 27.42 -7.51
N SER A 470 10.98 26.57 -8.08
CA SER A 470 9.92 27.00 -9.00
C SER A 470 8.86 27.87 -8.28
N PRO A 471 8.34 28.95 -8.89
CA PRO A 471 7.40 29.88 -8.25
C PRO A 471 5.95 29.38 -8.15
N ILE A 472 5.58 28.24 -8.75
CA ILE A 472 4.18 27.78 -8.84
C ILE A 472 4.03 26.35 -8.32
N PRO A 473 3.24 26.11 -7.27
CA PRO A 473 2.43 24.90 -7.14
C PRO A 473 1.17 25.11 -8.00
N GLN A 474 0.78 24.18 -8.88
CA GLN A 474 -0.58 24.23 -9.44
C GLN A 474 -1.57 24.13 -8.27
N GLU A 475 -2.57 25.00 -8.19
CA GLU A 475 -3.55 24.99 -7.09
C GLU A 475 -4.54 23.82 -7.25
N ILE A 476 -5.08 23.32 -6.13
CA ILE A 476 -6.18 22.34 -6.10
C ILE A 476 -7.49 23.12 -6.01
N PRO A 477 -8.48 22.91 -6.89
CA PRO A 477 -9.82 23.44 -6.66
C PRO A 477 -10.43 22.74 -5.43
N THR A 478 -10.69 23.49 -4.37
CA THR A 478 -11.57 23.05 -3.27
C THR A 478 -12.89 23.81 -3.37
N TYR A 479 -14.01 23.14 -3.11
CA TYR A 479 -15.35 23.75 -3.10
C TYR A 479 -15.69 24.45 -1.76
N GLU A 480 -14.71 24.64 -0.87
CA GLU A 480 -14.88 25.25 0.46
C GLU A 480 -14.04 26.53 0.65
N ALA A 481 -13.78 27.28 -0.43
CA ALA A 481 -13.46 28.70 -0.29
C ALA A 481 -14.77 29.49 -0.25
N GLY A 482 -15.09 30.00 0.94
CA GLY A 482 -16.33 30.69 1.26
C GLY A 482 -16.57 31.97 0.44
N THR A 483 -17.85 32.25 0.28
CA THR A 483 -18.44 33.55 -0.01
C THR A 483 -17.93 34.63 0.96
N ASP A 484 -17.12 35.56 0.47
CA ASP A 484 -17.04 37.02 0.77
C ASP A 484 -15.72 37.54 0.16
N GLU A 485 -15.62 38.63 -0.60
CA GLU A 485 -16.46 39.84 -0.70
C GLU A 485 -16.63 40.31 -2.17
N SER A 486 -17.77 40.95 -2.41
CA SER A 486 -18.00 41.88 -3.51
C SER A 486 -17.45 43.28 -3.19
N GLN A 487 -17.02 44.01 -4.23
CA GLN A 487 -16.65 45.44 -4.28
C GLN A 487 -15.25 45.84 -3.81
#